data_AF-A0A2G5TF29-F1
#
_entry.id   AF-A0A2G5TF29-F1
#
_cell.length_a   1.000
_cell.length_b   1.000
_cell.length_c   1.000
_cell.angle_alpha   90.00
_cell.angle_beta   90.00
_cell.angle_gamma   90.00
#
_symmetry.space_group_name_H-M   'P 1'
#
loop_
_entity.id
_entity.type
_entity.pdbx_description
1 polymer ?
#
loop_
_entity_poly.entity_id
_entity_poly.type
_entity_poly.pdbx_seq_one_letter_code
_entity_poly.pdbx_strand_id
1 'polypeptide(L)'
;MRKHREVSQTTKRIQNQLFKALVLQTALPTIFIYIPTIIVFITPLLNLEIGPWGNIAIVTIHLYPGTDPLILLILISDFRGALIKTPQKILNATNSVIQKSTTIL
;
A
#
# COMPACT_ATOMS: atom_id res chain seq x y z
N MET A 1 15.67 -32.28 1.41
CA MET A 1 15.73 -31.58 0.10
C MET A 1 14.44 -30.84 -0.32
N ARG A 2 13.22 -31.28 0.02
CA ARG A 2 11.97 -30.62 -0.44
C ARG A 2 11.70 -29.22 0.17
N LYS A 3 12.08 -29.00 1.44
CA LYS A 3 11.82 -27.75 2.18
C LYS A 3 12.48 -26.50 1.56
N HIS A 4 13.70 -26.61 1.01
CA HIS A 4 14.37 -25.49 0.34
C HIS A 4 13.67 -25.07 -0.97
N ARG A 5 13.03 -26.03 -1.66
CA ARG A 5 12.33 -25.76 -2.92
C ARG A 5 11.01 -25.02 -2.68
N GLU A 6 10.28 -25.34 -1.62
CA GLU A 6 9.03 -24.63 -1.25
C GLU A 6 9.25 -23.19 -0.80
N VAL A 7 10.31 -22.93 -0.01
CA VAL A 7 10.66 -21.56 0.39
C VAL A 7 11.03 -20.71 -0.83
N SER A 8 11.78 -21.27 -1.77
CA SER A 8 12.14 -20.60 -3.04
C SER A 8 10.90 -20.25 -3.89
N GLN A 9 9.92 -21.14 -3.98
CA GLN A 9 8.67 -20.90 -4.72
C GLN A 9 7.82 -19.81 -4.04
N THR A 10 7.77 -19.80 -2.71
CA THR A 10 7.04 -18.78 -1.94
C THR A 10 7.68 -17.40 -2.12
N THR A 11 9.00 -17.28 -2.01
CA THR A 11 9.71 -16.01 -2.23
C THR A 11 9.54 -15.52 -3.66
N LYS A 12 9.62 -16.40 -4.68
CA LYS A 12 9.35 -16.04 -6.08
C LYS A 12 7.94 -15.49 -6.29
N ARG A 13 6.93 -16.07 -5.63
CA ARG A 13 5.54 -15.59 -5.72
C ARG A 13 5.42 -14.16 -5.18
N ILE A 14 5.98 -13.91 -4.00
CA ILE A 14 5.96 -12.59 -3.36
C ILE A 14 6.72 -11.57 -4.20
N GLN A 15 7.91 -11.92 -4.72
CA GLN A 15 8.69 -11.06 -5.60
C GLN A 15 7.94 -10.69 -6.88
N ASN A 16 7.25 -11.64 -7.51
CA ASN A 16 6.47 -11.36 -8.72
C ASN A 16 5.25 -10.47 -8.45
N GLN A 17 4.61 -10.63 -7.28
CA GLN A 17 3.52 -9.75 -6.86
C GLN A 17 4.02 -8.34 -6.53
N LEU A 18 5.14 -8.21 -5.82
CA LEU A 18 5.79 -6.93 -5.56
C LEU A 18 6.21 -6.25 -6.87
N PHE A 19 6.73 -7.00 -7.84
CA PHE A 19 7.09 -6.45 -9.14
C PHE A 19 5.88 -5.94 -9.92
N LYS A 20 4.79 -6.73 -10.01
CA LYS A 20 3.55 -6.28 -10.65
C LYS A 20 2.95 -5.06 -9.96
N ALA A 21 2.97 -5.07 -8.63
CA ALA A 21 2.44 -3.97 -7.83
C ALA A 21 3.32 -2.72 -8.00
N LEU A 22 4.63 -2.85 -8.04
CA LEU A 22 5.58 -1.76 -8.32
C LEU A 22 5.36 -1.16 -9.72
N VAL A 23 5.11 -1.98 -10.74
CA VAL A 23 4.79 -1.50 -12.10
C VAL A 23 3.48 -0.72 -12.14
N LEU A 24 2.41 -1.24 -11.50
CA LEU A 24 1.13 -0.54 -11.46
C LEU A 24 1.21 0.74 -10.62
N GLN A 25 1.91 0.65 -9.50
CA GLN A 25 2.18 1.73 -8.56
C GLN A 25 3.05 2.82 -9.17
N THR A 26 3.95 2.54 -10.12
CA THR A 26 4.65 3.62 -10.85
C THR A 26 3.81 4.17 -12.00
N ALA A 27 3.11 3.32 -12.75
CA ALA A 27 2.36 3.73 -13.92
C ALA A 27 1.14 4.61 -13.59
N LEU A 28 0.29 4.19 -12.65
CA LEU A 28 -0.95 4.91 -12.30
C LEU A 28 -0.67 6.36 -11.84
N PRO A 29 0.15 6.58 -10.81
CA PRO A 29 0.38 7.93 -10.33
C PRO A 29 1.30 8.78 -11.17
N THR A 30 2.16 8.18 -12.01
CA THR A 30 2.80 8.97 -13.07
C THR A 30 1.71 9.64 -13.93
N ILE A 31 0.67 8.90 -14.33
CA ILE A 31 -0.44 9.51 -15.10
C ILE A 31 -1.22 10.53 -14.24
N PHE A 32 -1.60 10.14 -13.02
CA PHE A 32 -2.44 10.97 -12.14
C PHE A 32 -1.75 12.21 -11.55
N ILE A 33 -0.41 12.26 -11.47
CA ILE A 33 0.34 13.41 -10.93
C ILE A 33 0.86 14.31 -12.03
N TYR A 34 1.32 13.75 -13.16
CA TYR A 34 1.83 14.59 -14.25
C TYR A 34 0.73 15.52 -14.78
N ILE A 35 -0.50 15.05 -14.91
CA ILE A 35 -1.63 15.88 -15.36
C ILE A 35 -1.84 17.12 -14.45
N PRO A 36 -2.11 16.98 -13.13
CA PRO A 36 -2.30 18.14 -12.24
C PRO A 36 -1.02 18.96 -12.07
N THR A 37 0.17 18.35 -12.11
CA THR A 37 1.44 19.08 -12.04
C THR A 37 1.60 19.98 -13.27
N ILE A 38 1.34 19.48 -14.47
CA ILE A 38 1.39 20.25 -15.72
C ILE A 38 0.36 21.38 -15.69
N ILE A 39 -0.86 21.13 -15.21
CA ILE A 39 -1.89 22.16 -15.07
C ILE A 39 -1.41 23.27 -14.14
N VAL A 40 -0.92 22.95 -12.94
CA VAL A 40 -0.39 23.93 -11.98
C VAL A 40 0.80 24.70 -12.56
N PHE A 41 1.63 24.08 -13.39
CA PHE A 41 2.81 24.71 -13.99
C PHE A 41 2.48 25.63 -15.18
N ILE A 42 1.51 25.25 -16.02
CA ILE A 42 1.08 26.04 -17.19
C ILE A 42 0.22 27.24 -16.76
N THR A 43 -0.56 27.10 -15.70
CA THR A 43 -1.49 28.14 -15.24
C THR A 43 -0.83 29.51 -15.00
N PRO A 44 0.28 29.63 -14.24
CA PRO A 44 0.98 30.91 -14.08
C PRO A 44 1.61 31.41 -15.40
N LEU A 45 1.92 30.53 -16.35
CA LEU A 45 2.46 30.90 -17.66
C LEU A 45 1.41 31.54 -18.59
N LEU A 46 0.13 31.22 -18.38
CA LEU A 46 -0.99 31.76 -19.16
C LEU A 46 -1.68 32.95 -18.47
N ASN A 47 -1.16 33.44 -17.33
CA ASN A 47 -1.83 34.42 -16.45
C ASN A 47 -3.26 34.01 -16.06
N LEU A 48 -3.52 32.71 -15.95
CA LEU A 48 -4.82 32.20 -15.54
C LEU A 48 -4.87 32.11 -14.01
N GLU A 49 -5.97 32.59 -13.42
CA GLU A 49 -6.20 32.45 -11.99
C GLU A 49 -6.90 31.12 -11.70
N ILE A 50 -6.15 30.16 -11.16
CA ILE A 50 -6.67 28.83 -10.76
C ILE A 50 -7.54 28.89 -9.51
N GLY A 51 -7.50 30.00 -8.76
CA GLY A 51 -8.26 30.16 -7.53
C GLY A 51 -8.10 28.97 -6.56
N PRO A 52 -9.17 28.53 -5.88
CA PRO A 52 -9.14 27.41 -4.93
C PRO A 52 -8.70 26.06 -5.54
N TRP A 53 -8.82 25.88 -6.86
CA TRP A 53 -8.46 24.63 -7.54
C TRP A 53 -6.95 24.35 -7.50
N GLY A 54 -6.12 25.41 -7.45
CA GLY A 54 -4.68 25.27 -7.28
C GLY A 54 -4.31 24.61 -5.94
N ASN A 55 -5.02 24.97 -4.86
CA ASN A 55 -4.79 24.38 -3.54
C ASN A 55 -5.14 22.89 -3.52
N ILE A 56 -6.24 22.49 -4.17
CA ILE A 56 -6.65 21.09 -4.28
C ILE A 56 -5.60 20.27 -5.05
N ALA A 57 -5.06 20.82 -6.15
CA ALA A 57 -4.00 20.17 -6.91
C ALA A 57 -2.73 19.97 -6.06
N ILE A 58 -2.32 20.99 -5.30
CA ILE A 58 -1.15 20.92 -4.42
C ILE A 58 -1.35 19.87 -3.30
N VAL A 59 -2.51 19.84 -2.66
CA VAL A 59 -2.83 18.84 -1.63
C VAL A 59 -2.80 17.42 -2.21
N THR A 60 -3.34 17.23 -3.41
CA THR A 60 -3.34 15.93 -4.10
C THR A 60 -1.92 15.44 -4.40
N ILE A 61 -1.04 16.35 -4.85
CA ILE A 61 0.39 16.06 -5.08
C ILE A 61 1.09 15.66 -3.77
N HIS A 62 0.77 16.31 -2.66
CA HIS A 62 1.39 16.01 -1.35
C HIS A 62 0.84 14.75 -0.68
N LEU A 63 -0.40 14.35 -0.98
CA LEU A 63 -1.00 13.13 -0.43
C LEU A 63 -0.54 11.86 -1.15
N TYR A 64 -0.01 12.02 -2.36
CA TYR A 64 0.41 10.93 -3.20
C TYR A 64 1.45 9.98 -2.56
N PRO A 65 2.54 10.45 -1.92
CA PRO A 65 3.54 9.58 -1.30
C PRO A 65 2.97 8.63 -0.24
N GLY A 66 1.89 9.02 0.44
CA GLY A 66 1.20 8.16 1.41
C GLY A 66 0.18 7.21 0.76
N THR A 67 -0.45 7.64 -0.32
CA THR A 67 -1.44 6.84 -1.07
C THR A 67 -0.77 5.71 -1.85
N ASP A 68 0.44 5.97 -2.35
CA ASP A 68 1.28 5.06 -3.12
C ASP A 68 1.48 3.68 -2.43
N PRO A 69 2.02 3.60 -1.19
CA PRO A 69 2.16 2.34 -0.47
C PRO A 69 0.83 1.77 0.04
N LEU A 70 -0.20 2.60 0.26
CA LEU A 70 -1.52 2.14 0.69
C LEU A 70 -2.22 1.31 -0.40
N ILE A 71 -2.19 1.76 -1.65
CA ILE A 71 -2.74 1.03 -2.79
C ILE A 71 -1.99 -0.30 -2.97
N LEU A 72 -0.66 -0.29 -2.84
CA LEU A 72 0.19 -1.48 -2.89
C LEU A 72 -0.23 -2.53 -1.83
N LEU A 73 -0.43 -2.09 -0.59
CA LEU A 73 -0.83 -2.95 0.54
C LEU A 73 -2.21 -3.61 0.33
N ILE A 74 -3.13 -2.92 -0.34
CA ILE A 74 -4.48 -3.44 -0.63
C ILE A 74 -4.46 -4.36 -1.88
N LEU A 75 -3.64 -4.06 -2.88
CA LEU A 75 -3.59 -4.81 -4.13
C LEU A 75 -2.93 -6.19 -3.96
N ILE A 76 -1.87 -6.28 -3.15
CA ILE A 76 -1.15 -7.53 -2.94
C ILE A 76 -1.98 -8.44 -2.03
N SER A 77 -2.56 -9.49 -2.62
CA SER A 77 -3.46 -10.42 -1.92
C SER A 77 -2.78 -11.14 -0.75
N ASP A 78 -1.47 -11.38 -0.87
CA ASP A 78 -0.65 -11.96 0.21
C ASP A 78 -0.49 -10.99 1.41
N PHE A 79 -0.46 -9.67 1.16
CA PHE A 79 -0.44 -8.65 2.23
C PHE A 79 -1.79 -8.54 2.94
N ARG A 80 -2.91 -8.57 2.20
CA ARG A 80 -4.26 -8.61 2.81
C ARG A 80 -4.43 -9.82 3.73
N GLY A 81 -3.94 -10.98 3.30
CA GLY A 81 -3.93 -12.19 4.10
C GLY A 81 -3.10 -12.02 5.38
N ALA A 82 -1.92 -11.42 5.29
CA ALA A 82 -1.08 -11.14 6.46
C ALA A 82 -1.73 -10.10 7.40
N LEU A 83 -2.30 -9.02 6.87
CA LEU A 83 -2.95 -7.96 7.66
C LEU A 83 -4.16 -8.45 8.46
N ILE A 84 -4.89 -9.45 7.94
CA ILE A 84 -6.07 -10.00 8.63
C ILE A 84 -5.68 -11.17 9.55
N LYS A 85 -4.81 -12.08 9.08
CA LYS A 85 -4.48 -13.31 9.82
C LYS A 85 -3.52 -13.07 10.98
N THR A 86 -2.64 -12.08 10.90
CA THR A 86 -1.66 -11.77 11.96
C THR A 86 -2.34 -11.28 13.24
N PRO A 87 -3.22 -10.24 13.21
CA PRO A 87 -3.91 -9.79 14.41
C PRO A 87 -4.87 -10.85 14.98
N GLN A 88 -5.57 -11.62 14.13
CA GLN A 88 -6.41 -12.74 14.58
C GLN A 88 -5.61 -13.82 15.32
N LYS A 89 -4.42 -14.17 14.82
CA LYS A 89 -3.56 -15.17 15.47
C LYS A 89 -3.04 -14.70 16.83
N ILE A 90 -2.70 -13.41 16.95
CA ILE A 90 -2.29 -12.79 18.21
C ILE A 90 -3.43 -12.82 19.21
N LEU A 91 -4.63 -12.38 18.82
CA LEU A 91 -5.83 -12.40 19.68
C LEU A 91 -6.12 -13.82 20.19
N ASN A 92 -6.10 -14.81 19.31
CA ASN A 92 -6.36 -16.21 19.69
C ASN A 92 -5.28 -16.78 20.62
N ALA A 93 -4.01 -16.43 20.39
CA ALA A 93 -2.92 -16.83 21.27
C ALA A 93 -3.07 -16.20 22.67
N THR A 94 -3.37 -14.91 22.75
CA THR A 94 -3.62 -14.21 24.02
C THR A 94 -4.79 -14.84 24.78
N ASN A 95 -5.90 -15.15 24.09
CA ASN A 95 -7.06 -15.83 24.71
C ASN A 95 -6.70 -17.21 25.28
N SER A 96 -5.85 -17.97 24.59
CA SER A 96 -5.42 -19.29 25.07
C SER A 96 -4.50 -19.25 26.30
N VAL A 97 -3.68 -18.19 26.43
CA VAL A 97 -2.82 -17.99 27.61
C VAL A 97 -3.65 -17.60 28.82
N ILE A 98 -4.63 -16.71 28.64
CA ILE A 98 -5.53 -16.26 29.73
C ILE A 98 -6.33 -17.44 30.29
N GLN A 99 -6.93 -18.28 29.44
CA GLN A 99 -7.66 -19.49 29.88
C GLN A 99 -6.78 -20.46 30.68
N LYS A 100 -5.53 -20.64 30.26
CA LYS A 100 -4.60 -21.56 30.94
C LYS A 100 -4.21 -21.06 32.32
N SER A 101 -4.08 -19.75 32.52
CA SER A 101 -3.77 -19.14 33.81
C SER A 101 -4.96 -19.14 34.78
N THR A 102 -6.20 -18.96 34.30
CA THR A 102 -7.41 -19.00 35.14
C THR A 102 -7.78 -20.42 35.62
N THR A 103 -7.31 -21.47 34.93
CA THR A 103 -7.56 -22.87 35.33
C THR A 103 -6.60 -23.38 36.42
N ILE A 104 -5.56 -22.61 36.76
CA ILE A 104 -4.52 -22.99 37.75
C ILE A 104 -4.72 -22.27 39.10
N LEU A 105 -5.77 -21.45 39.23
CA LEU A 105 -6.30 -20.93 40.50
C LEU A 105 -7.58 -21.69 40.88
#